data_AF-K1SJK9-F1
#
_entry.id   AF-K1SJK9-F1
#
_cell.length_a   1.000
_cell.length_b   1.000
_cell.length_c   1.000
_cell.angle_alpha   90.00
_cell.angle_beta   90.00
_cell.angle_gamma   90.00
#
_symmetry.space_group_name_H-M   'P 1'
#
loop_
_entity.id
_entity.type
_entity.pdbx_description
1 polymer ?
#
loop_
_entity_poly.entity_id
_entity_poly.type
_entity_poly.pdbx_seq_one_letter_code
_entity_poly.pdbx_strand_id
1 'polypeptide(L)'
;MKNVFFLFALLCAFFSSCSDEDGANVTTSNVKLPHVVTINSGDKVTCSSNTKSQVKVLAFDNEEGFNHFVGILRTKTSQQRAQLVKSLGFESLAMINDKADKELDKIGATASSVDDFRAKYLDYKTKYAGILVANAADSTDLSLYKPASKDTAVAPYLVGECNKVLVDGALRDIPFSDEMNDDDKKIF
;
A
#
# COMPACT_ATOMS: atom_id res chain seq x y z
N MET A 1 23.39 -51.76 41.19
CA MET A 1 23.92 -50.65 40.36
C MET A 1 24.09 -49.45 41.27
N LYS A 2 25.26 -48.79 41.21
CA LYS A 2 25.78 -47.84 42.21
C LYS A 2 24.94 -46.56 42.32
N ASN A 3 24.77 -46.14 43.57
CA ASN A 3 24.26 -44.86 44.05
C ASN A 3 24.98 -43.66 43.41
N VAL A 4 24.24 -42.56 43.16
CA VAL A 4 24.64 -41.20 43.57
C VAL A 4 23.36 -40.37 43.83
N PHE A 5 23.13 -40.05 45.10
CA PHE A 5 22.31 -38.92 45.56
C PHE A 5 23.03 -37.61 45.20
N PHE A 6 22.33 -36.55 44.81
CA PHE A 6 22.61 -35.22 45.39
C PHE A 6 21.43 -34.26 45.22
N LEU A 7 20.94 -33.82 46.37
CA LEU A 7 19.98 -32.76 46.64
C LEU A 7 20.72 -31.42 46.58
N PHE A 8 20.17 -30.40 45.93
CA PHE A 8 20.55 -29.01 46.21
C PHE A 8 19.32 -28.11 46.11
N ALA A 9 18.87 -27.63 47.27
CA ALA A 9 17.93 -26.53 47.41
C ALA A 9 18.73 -25.21 47.43
N LEU A 10 18.28 -24.19 46.73
CA LEU A 10 18.63 -22.81 47.06
C LEU A 10 17.42 -21.89 46.85
N LEU A 11 16.87 -21.48 47.98
CA LEU A 11 16.00 -20.33 48.15
C LEU A 11 16.86 -19.06 48.08
N CYS A 12 16.48 -18.07 47.29
CA CYS A 12 16.79 -16.66 47.59
C CYS A 12 15.50 -15.84 47.46
N ALA A 13 15.16 -15.21 48.58
CA ALA A 13 14.03 -14.35 48.79
C ALA A 13 14.25 -12.94 48.20
N PHE A 14 13.13 -12.35 47.79
CA PHE A 14 12.73 -10.95 47.86
C PHE A 14 13.82 -9.87 48.01
N PHE A 15 13.86 -8.99 46.99
CA PHE A 15 13.98 -7.55 47.22
C PHE A 15 12.80 -6.82 46.58
N SER A 16 12.18 -5.97 47.40
CA SER A 16 11.06 -5.08 47.12
C SER A 16 11.36 -4.06 46.02
N SER A 17 10.31 -3.77 45.25
CA SER A 17 9.77 -2.43 44.98
C SER A 17 10.77 -1.30 44.73
N CYS A 18 10.91 -0.92 43.46
CA CYS A 18 10.96 0.50 43.12
C CYS A 18 9.68 0.78 42.33
N SER A 19 8.72 1.43 43.02
CA SER A 19 7.72 2.23 42.34
C SER A 19 8.48 3.31 41.58
N ASP A 20 8.34 3.31 40.26
CA ASP A 20 8.17 4.57 39.55
C ASP A 20 6.78 4.53 38.95
N GLU A 21 5.91 5.16 39.71
CA GLU A 21 4.65 5.73 39.31
C GLU A 21 4.88 6.75 38.19
N ASP A 22 4.91 6.26 36.96
CA ASP A 22 4.33 7.02 35.86
C ASP A 22 3.29 6.11 35.21
N GLY A 23 2.09 6.19 35.79
CA GLY A 23 0.87 5.88 35.07
C GLY A 23 0.77 6.83 33.88
N ALA A 24 1.54 6.57 32.84
CA ALA A 24 1.15 6.93 31.49
C ALA A 24 -0.20 6.24 31.30
N ASN A 25 -1.25 7.03 31.52
CA ASN A 25 -2.57 6.71 31.06
C ASN A 25 -2.40 6.50 29.56
N VAL A 26 -2.15 5.25 29.15
CA VAL A 26 -2.32 4.80 27.79
C VAL A 26 -3.81 4.98 27.60
N THR A 27 -4.19 6.20 27.24
CA THR A 27 -5.36 6.42 26.45
C THR A 27 -5.11 5.51 25.27
N THR A 28 -5.76 4.34 25.31
CA THR A 28 -6.08 3.60 24.12
C THR A 28 -6.95 4.57 23.34
N SER A 29 -6.30 5.50 22.65
CA SER A 29 -6.93 6.32 21.62
C SER A 29 -7.54 5.27 20.72
N ASN A 30 -8.87 5.17 20.77
CA ASN A 30 -9.67 4.39 19.84
C ASN A 30 -9.49 5.07 18.49
N VAL A 31 -8.31 4.93 17.89
CA VAL A 31 -7.99 5.61 16.65
C VAL A 31 -8.77 4.88 15.57
N LYS A 32 -9.73 5.60 15.02
CA LYS A 32 -10.62 5.09 14.00
C LYS A 32 -9.81 4.85 12.73
N LEU A 33 -9.86 3.62 12.21
CA LEU A 33 -9.30 3.31 10.90
C LEU A 33 -10.01 4.13 9.81
N PRO A 34 -9.34 4.43 8.69
CA PRO A 34 -10.00 5.07 7.57
C PRO A 34 -11.12 4.19 7.04
N HIS A 35 -12.10 4.84 6.41
CA HIS A 35 -13.18 4.18 5.70
C HIS A 35 -13.07 4.48 4.21
N VAL A 36 -13.66 3.64 3.37
CA VAL A 36 -13.66 3.85 1.92
C VAL A 36 -14.90 4.62 1.53
N VAL A 37 -14.70 5.75 0.86
CA VAL A 37 -15.79 6.53 0.25
C VAL A 37 -15.67 6.48 -1.26
N THR A 38 -16.80 6.53 -1.94
CA THR A 38 -16.85 6.73 -3.39
C THR A 38 -17.10 8.20 -3.66
N ILE A 39 -16.14 8.86 -4.28
CA ILE A 39 -16.30 10.21 -4.80
C ILE A 39 -17.01 10.09 -6.13
N ASN A 40 -18.30 10.38 -6.14
CA ASN A 40 -19.12 10.50 -7.34
C ASN A 40 -18.97 11.91 -7.88
N SER A 41 -18.77 12.06 -9.18
CA SER A 41 -18.49 13.37 -9.73
C SER A 41 -19.59 13.91 -10.63
N GLY A 42 -20.27 14.95 -10.12
CA GLY A 42 -20.57 16.15 -10.87
C GLY A 42 -19.37 17.13 -10.99
N ASP A 43 -18.22 16.82 -10.37
CA ASP A 43 -17.08 17.76 -10.16
C ASP A 43 -15.72 17.33 -10.77
N LYS A 44 -15.67 16.31 -11.64
CA LYS A 44 -14.44 15.76 -12.26
C LYS A 44 -13.27 15.52 -11.28
N VAL A 45 -13.15 14.30 -10.73
CA VAL A 45 -11.88 13.90 -10.08
C VAL A 45 -10.80 13.82 -11.17
N THR A 46 -9.87 14.79 -11.14
CA THR A 46 -8.73 14.80 -12.05
C THR A 46 -7.69 13.80 -11.56
N CYS A 47 -7.49 12.75 -12.34
CA CYS A 47 -6.42 11.78 -12.20
C CYS A 47 -5.27 12.19 -13.14
N SER A 48 -4.10 11.57 -13.03
CA SER A 48 -2.90 12.01 -13.75
C SER A 48 -3.08 12.09 -15.28
N SER A 49 -3.90 11.22 -15.88
CA SER A 49 -4.10 11.14 -17.33
C SER A 49 -5.55 11.38 -17.81
N ASN A 50 -6.53 11.35 -16.91
CA ASN A 50 -7.94 11.37 -17.27
C ASN A 50 -8.84 11.85 -16.13
N THR A 51 -10.11 12.08 -16.49
CA THR A 51 -11.17 12.31 -15.50
C THR A 51 -11.94 11.01 -15.31
N LYS A 52 -12.18 10.63 -14.04
CA LYS A 52 -13.07 9.51 -13.71
C LYS A 52 -14.37 10.00 -13.09
N SER A 53 -15.48 9.33 -13.43
CA SER A 53 -16.83 9.65 -12.95
C SER A 53 -17.05 9.20 -11.49
N GLN A 54 -16.38 8.13 -11.09
CA GLN A 54 -16.43 7.58 -9.74
C GLN A 54 -15.05 7.05 -9.35
N VAL A 55 -14.56 7.44 -8.17
CA VAL A 55 -13.28 6.96 -7.64
C VAL A 55 -13.44 6.61 -6.17
N LYS A 56 -12.94 5.44 -5.76
CA LYS A 56 -12.85 5.09 -4.35
C LYS A 56 -11.57 5.69 -3.75
N VAL A 57 -11.69 6.30 -2.58
CA VAL A 57 -10.55 6.85 -1.83
C VAL A 57 -10.64 6.44 -0.36
N LEU A 58 -9.50 6.38 0.32
CA LEU A 58 -9.48 6.32 1.78
C LEU A 58 -9.87 7.69 2.34
N ALA A 59 -10.80 7.68 3.29
CA ALA A 59 -11.30 8.85 3.99
C ALA A 59 -10.88 8.83 5.46
N PHE A 60 -10.33 9.96 5.89
CA PHE A 60 -9.84 10.21 7.23
C PHE A 60 -10.63 11.37 7.83
N ASP A 61 -11.09 11.19 9.07
CA ASP A 61 -11.86 12.21 9.78
C ASP A 61 -11.05 13.50 9.99
N ASN A 62 -9.72 13.39 10.17
CA ASN A 62 -8.81 14.51 10.36
C ASN A 62 -7.35 14.11 10.06
N GLU A 63 -6.44 15.09 10.20
CA GLU A 63 -4.99 14.92 9.97
C GLU A 63 -4.33 13.92 10.94
N GLU A 64 -4.80 13.88 12.19
CA GLU A 64 -4.28 12.94 13.20
C GLU A 64 -4.57 11.49 12.78
N GLY A 65 -5.80 11.20 12.33
CA GLY A 65 -6.19 9.89 11.81
C GLY A 65 -5.38 9.49 10.57
N PHE A 66 -5.11 10.43 9.67
CA PHE A 66 -4.24 10.18 8.52
C PHE A 66 -2.82 9.80 8.96
N ASN A 67 -2.19 10.61 9.80
CA ASN A 67 -0.82 10.38 10.27
C ASN A 67 -0.69 9.09 11.09
N HIS A 68 -1.69 8.78 11.91
CA HIS A 68 -1.72 7.53 12.67
C HIS A 68 -1.79 6.32 11.74
N PHE A 69 -2.67 6.33 10.73
CA PHE A 69 -2.78 5.23 9.77
C PHE A 69 -1.49 5.05 8.95
N VAL A 70 -0.85 6.15 8.55
CA VAL A 70 0.49 6.13 7.93
C VAL A 70 1.50 5.46 8.87
N GLY A 71 1.49 5.81 10.16
CA GLY A 71 2.30 5.15 11.19
C GLY A 71 2.04 3.64 11.29
N ILE A 72 0.76 3.22 11.29
CA ILE A 72 0.38 1.80 11.27
C ILE A 72 0.99 1.11 10.03
N LEU A 73 0.85 1.69 8.84
CA LEU A 73 1.40 1.10 7.61
C LEU A 73 2.93 0.97 7.67
N ARG A 74 3.65 1.94 8.26
CA ARG A 74 5.11 1.88 8.40
C ARG A 74 5.60 0.69 9.22
N THR A 75 4.82 0.25 10.21
CA THR A 75 5.15 -0.93 11.04
C THR A 75 4.87 -2.28 10.36
N LYS A 76 4.27 -2.27 9.18
CA LYS A 76 3.82 -3.47 8.46
C LYS A 76 4.72 -3.80 7.27
N THR A 77 4.79 -5.09 6.93
CA THR A 77 5.37 -5.55 5.66
C THR A 77 4.46 -5.17 4.48
N SER A 78 4.98 -5.25 3.24
CA SER A 78 4.19 -5.04 2.02
C SER A 78 2.92 -5.91 1.98
N GLN A 79 3.03 -7.19 2.33
CA GLN A 79 1.90 -8.12 2.39
C GLN A 79 0.87 -7.70 3.46
N GLN A 80 1.32 -7.30 4.64
CA GLN A 80 0.44 -6.85 5.72
C GLN A 80 -0.24 -5.52 5.40
N ARG A 81 0.45 -4.59 4.71
CA ARG A 81 -0.14 -3.34 4.21
C ARG A 81 -1.27 -3.63 3.22
N ALA A 82 -1.00 -4.50 2.24
CA ALA A 82 -2.00 -4.93 1.25
C ALA A 82 -3.22 -5.58 1.92
N GLN A 83 -3.00 -6.48 2.88
CA GLN A 83 -4.09 -7.14 3.62
C GLN A 83 -4.94 -6.15 4.42
N LEU A 84 -4.31 -5.19 5.11
CA LEU A 84 -5.00 -4.16 5.89
C LEU A 84 -5.89 -3.28 5.00
N VAL A 85 -5.36 -2.71 3.92
CA VAL A 85 -6.15 -1.82 3.06
C VAL A 85 -7.25 -2.59 2.33
N LYS A 86 -6.97 -3.84 1.93
CA LYS A 86 -7.97 -4.74 1.36
C LYS A 86 -9.11 -5.05 2.34
N SER A 87 -8.82 -5.23 3.64
CA SER A 87 -9.86 -5.48 4.64
C SER A 87 -10.79 -4.28 4.85
N LEU A 88 -10.37 -3.08 4.46
CA LEU A 88 -11.22 -1.87 4.43
C LEU A 88 -12.09 -1.79 3.17
N GLY A 89 -11.95 -2.72 2.23
CA GLY A 89 -12.63 -2.69 0.93
C GLY A 89 -11.95 -1.77 -0.09
N PHE A 90 -10.66 -1.45 0.10
CA PHE A 90 -9.89 -0.58 -0.77
C PHE A 90 -8.94 -1.36 -1.69
N GLU A 91 -8.94 -1.04 -2.99
CA GLU A 91 -7.95 -1.53 -3.96
C GLU A 91 -6.87 -0.46 -4.13
N SER A 92 -5.72 -0.67 -3.49
CA SER A 92 -4.61 0.29 -3.51
C SER A 92 -3.77 0.21 -4.80
N LEU A 93 -2.99 1.24 -5.10
CA LEU A 93 -2.07 1.29 -6.24
C LEU A 93 -1.09 0.12 -6.26
N ALA A 94 -0.58 -0.30 -5.09
CA ALA A 94 0.24 -1.51 -4.98
C ALA A 94 -0.50 -2.77 -5.47
N MET A 95 -1.78 -2.92 -5.11
CA MET A 95 -2.60 -4.05 -5.54
C MET A 95 -2.97 -3.97 -7.02
N ILE A 96 -3.18 -2.75 -7.54
CA ILE A 96 -3.42 -2.51 -8.97
C ILE A 96 -2.19 -2.93 -9.78
N ASN A 97 -0.98 -2.60 -9.31
CA ASN A 97 0.26 -3.05 -9.95
C ASN A 97 0.41 -4.57 -9.93
N ASP A 98 0.24 -5.23 -8.77
CA ASP A 98 0.27 -6.70 -8.68
C ASP A 98 -0.75 -7.39 -9.61
N LYS A 99 -1.88 -6.74 -9.85
CA LYS A 99 -2.94 -7.22 -10.77
C LYS A 99 -2.53 -7.03 -12.23
N ALA A 100 -1.89 -5.90 -12.55
CA ALA A 100 -1.37 -5.63 -13.88
C ALA A 100 -0.28 -6.65 -14.25
N ASP A 101 0.62 -7.01 -13.34
CA ASP A 101 1.67 -8.00 -13.59
C ASP A 101 1.06 -9.38 -13.93
N LYS A 102 0.10 -9.84 -13.10
CA LYS A 102 -0.63 -11.09 -13.35
C LYS A 102 -1.44 -11.08 -14.65
N GLU A 103 -1.95 -9.91 -15.04
CA GLU A 103 -2.69 -9.75 -16.29
C GLU A 103 -1.75 -9.86 -17.49
N LEU A 104 -0.56 -9.25 -17.43
CA LEU A 104 0.45 -9.36 -18.47
C LEU A 104 0.96 -10.81 -18.63
N ASP A 105 1.24 -11.51 -17.53
CA ASP A 105 1.58 -12.95 -17.55
C ASP A 105 0.50 -13.77 -18.26
N LYS A 106 -0.77 -13.50 -17.93
CA LYS A 106 -1.91 -14.17 -18.55
C LYS A 106 -2.02 -13.85 -20.04
N ILE A 107 -1.76 -12.62 -20.46
CA ILE A 107 -1.74 -12.25 -21.88
C ILE A 107 -0.67 -13.06 -22.61
N GLY A 108 0.55 -13.16 -22.05
CA GLY A 108 1.63 -13.98 -22.61
C GLY A 108 1.27 -15.46 -22.70
N ALA A 109 0.62 -16.02 -21.67
CA ALA A 109 0.23 -17.43 -21.63
C ALA A 109 -0.97 -17.79 -22.52
N THR A 110 -1.80 -16.83 -22.92
CA THR A 110 -3.08 -17.08 -23.61
C THR A 110 -3.18 -16.46 -25.01
N ALA A 111 -2.16 -15.73 -25.46
CA ALA A 111 -2.11 -15.23 -26.81
C ALA A 111 -1.93 -16.38 -27.82
N SER A 112 -2.77 -16.39 -28.85
CA SER A 112 -2.77 -17.41 -29.92
C SER A 112 -1.82 -17.08 -31.07
N SER A 113 -1.37 -15.82 -31.16
CA SER A 113 -0.43 -15.32 -32.15
C SER A 113 0.24 -14.03 -31.65
N VAL A 114 1.25 -13.55 -32.38
CA VAL A 114 1.90 -12.27 -32.09
C VAL A 114 0.92 -11.09 -32.23
N ASP A 115 0.02 -11.14 -33.21
CA ASP A 115 -0.93 -10.04 -33.42
C ASP A 115 -2.03 -10.03 -32.33
N ASP A 116 -2.48 -11.21 -31.89
CA ASP A 116 -3.37 -11.35 -30.74
C ASP A 116 -2.71 -10.85 -29.45
N PHE A 117 -1.42 -11.17 -29.23
CA PHE A 117 -0.64 -10.63 -28.13
C PHE A 117 -0.58 -9.09 -28.17
N ARG A 118 -0.25 -8.50 -29.32
CA ARG A 118 -0.15 -7.05 -29.50
C ARG A 118 -1.48 -6.34 -29.23
N ALA A 119 -2.59 -6.90 -29.69
CA ALA A 119 -3.92 -6.35 -29.43
C ALA A 119 -4.25 -6.36 -27.93
N LYS A 120 -4.09 -7.52 -27.26
CA LYS A 120 -4.30 -7.64 -25.80
C LYS A 120 -3.37 -6.74 -24.99
N TYR A 121 -2.12 -6.62 -25.42
CA TYR A 121 -1.14 -5.75 -24.76
C TYR A 121 -1.47 -4.25 -24.92
N LEU A 122 -2.04 -3.85 -26.06
CA LEU A 122 -2.53 -2.48 -26.26
C LEU A 122 -3.72 -2.17 -25.32
N ASP A 123 -4.66 -3.10 -25.19
CA ASP A 123 -5.79 -2.97 -24.26
C ASP A 123 -5.30 -2.89 -22.81
N TYR A 124 -4.32 -3.73 -22.45
CA TYR A 124 -3.64 -3.69 -21.16
C TYR A 124 -3.02 -2.31 -20.87
N LYS A 125 -2.20 -1.78 -21.78
CA LYS A 125 -1.61 -0.44 -21.60
C LYS A 125 -2.67 0.65 -21.47
N THR A 126 -3.73 0.58 -22.27
CA THR A 126 -4.83 1.55 -22.24
C THR A 126 -5.58 1.52 -20.90
N LYS A 127 -5.82 0.33 -20.36
CA LYS A 127 -6.52 0.13 -19.09
C LYS A 127 -5.78 0.73 -17.90
N TYR A 128 -4.45 0.64 -17.87
CA TYR A 128 -3.62 1.12 -16.77
C TYR A 128 -3.02 2.52 -17.01
N ALA A 129 -3.35 3.17 -18.14
CA ALA A 129 -2.82 4.46 -18.52
C ALA A 129 -3.08 5.56 -17.46
N GLY A 130 -2.00 6.15 -16.96
CA GLY A 130 -1.98 7.17 -15.91
C GLY A 130 -2.32 6.68 -14.50
N ILE A 131 -2.38 5.36 -14.32
CA ILE A 131 -2.35 4.72 -13.00
C ILE A 131 -0.95 4.13 -12.77
N LEU A 132 -0.41 3.46 -13.78
CA LEU A 132 0.93 2.86 -13.81
C LEU A 132 1.76 3.49 -14.92
N VAL A 133 3.08 3.31 -14.84
CA VAL A 133 4.07 3.88 -15.78
C VAL A 133 4.84 2.77 -16.49
N ALA A 134 5.14 2.96 -17.77
CA ALA A 134 5.98 2.04 -18.52
C ALA A 134 7.47 2.32 -18.29
N ASN A 135 8.32 1.36 -18.61
CA ASN A 135 9.76 1.57 -18.61
C ASN A 135 10.18 2.47 -19.79
N ALA A 136 10.59 3.69 -19.47
CA ALA A 136 11.03 4.66 -20.46
C ALA A 136 12.45 4.39 -20.99
N ALA A 137 13.26 3.62 -20.27
CA ALA A 137 14.63 3.29 -20.65
C ALA A 137 14.71 2.06 -21.57
N ASP A 138 13.82 1.08 -21.38
CA ASP A 138 13.75 -0.13 -22.18
C ASP A 138 12.35 -0.38 -22.74
N SER A 139 12.16 -0.10 -24.02
CA SER A 139 10.88 -0.35 -24.72
C SER A 139 10.54 -1.83 -24.93
N THR A 140 11.48 -2.74 -24.67
CA THR A 140 11.27 -4.19 -24.73
C THR A 140 10.74 -4.75 -23.41
N ASP A 141 10.92 -4.02 -22.32
CA ASP A 141 10.26 -4.31 -21.05
C ASP A 141 8.77 -3.94 -21.15
N LEU A 142 7.94 -4.97 -21.13
CA LEU A 142 6.50 -4.84 -21.33
C LEU A 142 5.75 -4.55 -20.02
N SER A 143 6.43 -4.63 -18.88
CA SER A 143 5.84 -4.48 -17.56
C SER A 143 5.40 -3.05 -17.29
N LEU A 144 4.42 -2.88 -16.41
CA LEU A 144 4.02 -1.58 -15.90
C LEU A 144 4.41 -1.47 -14.43
N TYR A 145 4.83 -0.28 -14.02
CA TYR A 145 5.40 0.00 -12.72
C TYR A 145 4.56 0.99 -11.93
N LYS A 146 4.74 0.96 -10.61
CA LYS A 146 4.21 2.03 -9.76
C LYS A 146 4.97 3.32 -10.08
N PRO A 147 4.27 4.45 -10.28
CA PRO A 147 4.93 5.74 -10.39
C PRO A 147 5.78 6.03 -9.14
N ALA A 148 6.88 6.78 -9.31
CA ALA A 148 7.76 7.14 -8.20
C ALA A 148 7.04 8.08 -7.24
N SER A 149 7.34 7.92 -5.95
CA SER A 149 6.91 8.82 -4.88
C SER A 149 8.02 8.96 -3.84
N LYS A 150 7.95 10.00 -3.03
CA LYS A 150 8.92 10.21 -1.94
C LYS A 150 8.87 9.09 -0.88
N ASP A 151 7.68 8.53 -0.62
CA ASP A 151 7.47 7.42 0.31
C ASP A 151 7.02 6.17 -0.46
N THR A 152 7.97 5.52 -1.13
CA THR A 152 7.72 4.31 -1.95
C THR A 152 7.17 3.14 -1.14
N ALA A 153 7.42 3.12 0.17
CA ALA A 153 7.00 2.05 1.05
C ALA A 153 5.50 2.14 1.41
N VAL A 154 5.00 3.35 1.66
CA VAL A 154 3.64 3.56 2.20
C VAL A 154 2.69 4.17 1.19
N ALA A 155 3.13 5.15 0.40
CA ALA A 155 2.26 5.91 -0.51
C ALA A 155 1.43 5.01 -1.45
N PRO A 156 1.99 3.93 -2.06
CA PRO A 156 1.21 3.04 -2.92
C PRO A 156 0.07 2.28 -2.23
N TYR A 157 0.02 2.27 -0.90
CA TYR A 157 -1.05 1.67 -0.12
C TYR A 157 -2.11 2.68 0.32
N LEU A 158 -1.82 3.99 0.24
CA LEU A 158 -2.75 5.06 0.62
C LEU A 158 -3.72 5.43 -0.50
N VAL A 159 -3.31 5.24 -1.74
CA VAL A 159 -4.05 5.69 -2.93
C VAL A 159 -4.49 4.54 -3.80
N GLY A 160 -5.52 4.79 -4.62
CA GLY A 160 -5.95 3.93 -5.71
C GLY A 160 -5.58 4.55 -7.04
N GLU A 161 -6.51 4.55 -8.00
CA GLU A 161 -6.27 4.94 -9.39
C GLU A 161 -5.91 6.41 -9.63
N CYS A 162 -6.23 7.32 -8.69
CA CYS A 162 -6.14 8.76 -8.93
C CYS A 162 -5.24 9.49 -7.94
N ASN A 163 -4.39 8.78 -7.19
CA ASN A 163 -3.41 9.37 -6.27
C ASN A 163 -4.01 10.31 -5.21
N LYS A 164 -5.26 10.09 -4.80
CA LYS A 164 -5.96 10.95 -3.84
C LYS A 164 -6.42 10.22 -2.58
N VAL A 165 -6.51 10.97 -1.50
CA VAL A 165 -7.18 10.63 -0.23
C VAL A 165 -8.15 11.75 0.15
N LEU A 166 -9.13 11.45 0.99
CA LEU A 166 -10.01 12.45 1.59
C LEU A 166 -9.59 12.66 3.05
N VAL A 167 -9.20 13.88 3.43
CA VAL A 167 -8.81 14.20 4.81
C VAL A 167 -9.60 15.43 5.25
N ASP A 168 -10.32 15.31 6.36
CA ASP A 168 -11.15 16.41 6.91
C ASP A 168 -12.12 16.99 5.84
N GLY A 169 -12.77 16.11 5.10
CA GLY A 169 -13.71 16.48 4.03
C GLY A 169 -13.07 17.07 2.76
N ALA A 170 -11.74 17.26 2.71
CA ALA A 170 -11.04 17.80 1.56
C ALA A 170 -10.28 16.71 0.78
N LEU A 171 -10.40 16.72 -0.55
CA LEU A 171 -9.58 15.86 -1.39
C LEU A 171 -8.14 16.37 -1.42
N ARG A 172 -7.20 15.48 -1.13
CA ARG A 172 -5.78 15.74 -1.10
C ARG A 172 -5.05 14.84 -2.09
N ASP A 173 -4.18 15.44 -2.88
CA ASP A 173 -3.22 14.71 -3.70
C ASP A 173 -2.08 14.14 -2.87
N ILE A 174 -1.76 12.87 -3.12
CA ILE A 174 -0.51 12.25 -2.70
C ILE A 174 0.43 12.34 -3.90
N PRO A 175 1.61 12.96 -3.78
CA PRO A 175 2.46 13.25 -4.92
C PRO A 175 3.13 11.98 -5.46
N PHE A 176 2.92 11.75 -6.75
CA PHE A 176 3.61 10.77 -7.57
C PHE A 176 4.14 11.47 -8.83
N SER A 177 5.29 11.00 -9.35
CA SER A 177 5.82 11.44 -10.65
C SER A 177 5.31 10.56 -11.80
N ASP A 178 5.62 10.94 -13.03
CA ASP A 178 5.31 10.14 -14.22
C ASP A 178 6.42 9.12 -14.57
N GLU A 179 7.38 8.91 -13.68
CA GLU A 179 8.51 7.99 -13.86
C GLU A 179 8.44 6.77 -12.95
N MET A 180 9.17 5.70 -13.30
CA MET A 180 9.43 4.57 -12.40
C MET A 180 10.19 5.02 -11.15
N ASN A 181 10.01 4.32 -10.04
CA ASN A 181 10.84 4.54 -8.86
C ASN A 181 12.30 4.10 -9.11
N ASP A 182 13.22 4.68 -8.33
CA ASP A 182 14.66 4.46 -8.53
C ASP A 182 15.10 3.02 -8.27
N ASP A 183 14.37 2.27 -7.44
CA ASP A 183 14.71 0.88 -7.16
C ASP A 183 14.36 -0.02 -8.37
N ASP A 184 13.22 0.23 -9.00
CA ASP A 184 12.82 -0.43 -10.25
C ASP A 184 13.71 0.00 -11.43
N LYS A 185 14.26 1.22 -11.42
CA LYS A 185 15.23 1.65 -12.46
C LYS A 185 16.57 0.93 -12.37
N LYS A 186 17.01 0.48 -11.19
CA LYS A 186 18.34 -0.13 -10.97
C LYS A 186 18.46 -1.57 -11.49
N ILE A 187 17.35 -2.22 -11.81
CA ILE A 187 17.34 -3.60 -12.30
C ILE A 187 17.43 -3.71 -13.83
N PHE A 188 17.54 -2.57 -14.52
CA PHE A 188 17.72 -2.42 -15.97
C PHE A 188 19.03 -1.68 -16.28
#